data_AF-A0A2T3ITN4-F1
#
_entry.id   AF-A0A2T3ITN4-F1
#
_cell.length_a   1.000
_cell.length_b   1.000
_cell.length_c   1.000
_cell.angle_alpha   90.00
_cell.angle_beta   90.00
_cell.angle_gamma   90.00
#
_symmetry.space_group_name_H-M   'P 1'
#
loop_
_entity.id
_entity.type
_entity.pdbx_description
1 polymer ?
#
loop_
_entity_poly.entity_id
_entity_poly.type
_entity_poly.pdbx_seq_one_letter_code
_entity_poly.pdbx_strand_id
1 'polypeptide(L)'
;MDSMNKLYGHIDSIQHGILNQQVEQGKQLADRFFRICAEFRGFDDPGFIIADNQNLLEDLIQFEKVVCSLDFMYVFYGYIGRMFLQTGNPEKAVIYGLAALELCSKVNDYEGVKAAQNLLCDIAIANDAALVGVEYFKEANPSLIEEAEFFSSLPNHNSMQVRKWLKRKSRPATYKYFEAPEAKQKEEAIRFLMIAQNYTRATASKYVGNFK
;
A
#
# COMPACT_ATOMS: atom_id res chain seq x y z
N MET A 1 32.19 -26.16 15.02
CA MET A 1 30.74 -26.06 15.34
C MET A 1 30.42 -24.79 16.13
N ASP A 2 31.21 -24.44 17.15
CA ASP A 2 30.96 -23.26 17.99
C ASP A 2 31.00 -21.88 17.27
N SER A 3 31.83 -21.74 16.23
CA SER A 3 31.93 -20.51 15.44
C SER A 3 30.72 -20.26 14.52
N MET A 4 30.13 -21.32 13.97
CA MET A 4 28.92 -21.22 13.13
C MET A 4 27.71 -20.81 13.97
N ASN A 5 27.53 -21.40 15.15
CA ASN A 5 26.43 -21.05 16.03
C ASN A 5 26.49 -19.58 16.49
N LYS A 6 27.69 -19.05 16.74
CA LYS A 6 27.88 -17.62 17.05
C LYS A 6 27.55 -16.70 15.86
N LEU A 7 27.89 -17.11 14.64
CA LEU A 7 27.58 -16.34 13.43
C LEU A 7 26.07 -16.29 13.16
N TYR A 8 25.38 -17.43 13.25
CA TYR A 8 23.92 -17.48 13.09
C TYR A 8 23.21 -16.62 14.12
N GLY A 9 23.58 -16.74 15.41
CA GLY A 9 22.99 -15.90 16.46
C GLY A 9 23.21 -14.39 16.23
N HIS A 10 24.35 -14.00 15.65
CA HIS A 10 24.60 -12.60 15.31
C HIS A 10 23.73 -12.11 14.14
N ILE A 11 23.58 -12.93 13.09
CA ILE A 11 22.70 -12.61 11.95
C ILE A 11 21.25 -12.47 12.41
N ASP A 12 20.77 -13.40 13.24
CA ASP A 12 19.42 -13.36 13.79
C ASP A 12 19.19 -12.08 14.61
N SER A 13 20.18 -11.67 15.41
CA SER A 13 20.12 -10.43 16.18
C SER A 13 20.02 -9.19 15.29
N ILE A 14 20.79 -9.13 14.19
CA ILE A 14 20.72 -8.03 13.22
C ILE A 14 19.34 -8.00 12.55
N GLN A 15 18.84 -9.16 12.13
CA GLN A 15 17.53 -9.27 11.48
C GLN A 15 16.40 -8.81 12.41
N HIS A 16 16.42 -9.22 13.68
CA HIS A 16 15.45 -8.73 14.67
C HIS A 16 15.57 -7.22 14.90
N GLY A 17 16.80 -6.68 14.97
CA GLY A 17 17.03 -5.25 15.12
C GLY A 17 16.41 -4.43 13.97
N ILE A 18 16.68 -4.84 12.73
CA ILE A 18 16.13 -4.19 11.52
C ILE A 18 14.61 -4.30 11.51
N LEU A 19 14.06 -5.49 11.80
CA LEU A 19 12.60 -5.68 11.81
C LEU A 19 11.94 -4.78 12.86
N ASN A 20 12.47 -4.71 14.07
CA ASN A 20 11.93 -3.85 15.13
C ASN A 20 11.95 -2.37 14.73
N GLN A 21 13.03 -1.90 14.10
CA GLN A 21 13.12 -0.54 13.58
C GLN A 21 12.05 -0.28 12.50
N GLN A 22 11.84 -1.22 11.58
CA GLN A 22 10.83 -1.08 10.52
C GLN A 22 9.40 -1.17 11.05
N VAL A 23 9.14 -2.00 12.07
CA VAL A 23 7.86 -2.03 12.79
C VAL A 23 7.58 -0.67 13.41
N GLU A 24 8.57 -0.08 14.08
CA GLU A 24 8.39 1.24 14.72
C GLU A 24 8.18 2.35 13.69
N GLN A 25 8.97 2.37 12.62
CA GLN A 25 8.75 3.30 11.51
C GLN A 25 7.36 3.12 10.88
N GLY A 26 6.93 1.87 10.67
CA GLY A 26 5.62 1.55 10.14
C GLY A 26 4.50 2.08 11.04
N LYS A 27 4.61 1.93 12.37
CA LYS A 27 3.64 2.49 13.32
C LYS A 27 3.56 4.02 13.20
N GLN A 28 4.70 4.71 13.18
CA GLN A 28 4.72 6.17 13.05
C GLN A 28 4.06 6.66 11.75
N LEU A 29 4.26 5.94 10.64
CA LEU A 29 3.60 6.24 9.37
C LEU A 29 2.09 5.97 9.43
N ALA A 30 1.67 4.87 10.05
CA ALA A 30 0.26 4.56 10.26
C ALA A 30 -0.44 5.58 11.16
N ASP A 31 0.18 5.98 12.27
CA ASP A 31 -0.37 6.98 13.19
C ASP A 31 -0.56 8.34 12.50
N ARG A 32 0.43 8.78 11.71
CA ARG A 32 0.32 9.98 10.88
C ARG A 32 -0.81 9.86 9.86
N PHE A 33 -0.92 8.70 9.20
CA PHE A 33 -1.97 8.42 8.24
C PHE A 33 -3.36 8.52 8.86
N PHE A 34 -3.57 7.86 10.01
CA PHE A 34 -4.86 7.88 10.69
C PHE A 34 -5.21 9.26 11.24
N ARG A 35 -4.24 10.02 11.74
CA ARG A 35 -4.46 11.41 12.15
C ARG A 35 -4.95 12.27 10.98
N ILE A 36 -4.23 12.25 9.85
CA ILE A 36 -4.62 13.00 8.65
C ILE A 36 -6.02 12.58 8.17
N CYS A 37 -6.30 11.28 8.12
CA CYS A 37 -7.62 10.80 7.69
C CYS A 37 -8.74 11.20 8.67
N ALA A 38 -8.47 11.20 9.98
CA ALA A 38 -9.45 11.60 11.01
C ALA A 38 -9.75 13.10 11.00
N GLU A 39 -8.80 13.92 10.57
CA GLU A 39 -8.93 15.38 10.43
C GLU A 39 -9.51 15.80 9.07
N PHE A 40 -9.47 14.94 8.05
CA PHE A 40 -9.99 15.24 6.72
C PHE A 40 -11.52 15.47 6.75
N ARG A 41 -11.96 16.64 6.28
CA ARG A 41 -13.39 17.02 6.14
C ARG A 41 -13.82 17.28 4.69
N GLY A 42 -12.89 17.15 3.75
CA GLY A 42 -13.10 17.45 2.33
C GLY A 42 -11.96 18.29 1.79
N PHE A 43 -11.89 18.40 0.47
CA PHE A 43 -10.85 19.18 -0.23
C PHE A 43 -11.03 20.69 -0.07
N ASP A 44 -12.27 21.13 0.20
CA ASP A 44 -12.61 22.54 0.40
C ASP A 44 -12.50 22.97 1.88
N ASP A 45 -12.06 22.07 2.77
CA ASP A 45 -11.90 22.39 4.18
C ASP A 45 -10.72 23.36 4.39
N PRO A 46 -10.90 24.50 5.09
CA PRO A 46 -9.82 25.46 5.32
C PRO A 46 -8.64 24.91 6.14
N GLY A 47 -8.86 23.85 6.92
CA GLY A 47 -7.83 23.15 7.68
C GLY A 47 -7.09 22.08 6.86
N PHE A 48 -7.49 21.82 5.62
CA PHE A 48 -6.82 20.87 4.75
C PHE A 48 -5.47 21.40 4.26
N ILE A 49 -4.39 20.79 4.74
CA ILE A 49 -3.01 21.14 4.34
C ILE A 49 -2.49 20.07 3.39
N ILE A 50 -2.58 20.33 2.08
CA ILE A 50 -2.12 19.38 1.04
C ILE A 50 -0.64 18.98 1.20
N ALA A 51 0.19 19.88 1.73
CA ALA A 51 1.62 19.64 1.96
C ALA A 51 1.85 18.50 2.97
N ASP A 52 1.02 18.36 3.99
CA ASP A 52 1.15 17.29 4.99
C ASP A 52 0.89 15.91 4.36
N ASN A 53 -0.11 15.85 3.48
CA ASN A 53 -0.44 14.64 2.72
C ASN A 53 0.67 14.30 1.70
N GLN A 54 1.26 15.31 1.06
CA GLN A 54 2.41 15.13 0.15
C GLN A 54 3.63 14.60 0.91
N ASN A 55 3.97 15.20 2.05
CA ASN A 55 5.08 14.74 2.89
C ASN A 55 4.87 13.30 3.36
N LEU A 56 3.67 12.96 3.84
CA LEU A 56 3.36 11.57 4.23
C LEU A 56 3.42 10.61 3.03
N LEU A 57 2.92 11.02 1.86
CA LEU A 57 3.01 10.21 0.64
C LEU A 57 4.46 9.90 0.29
N GLU A 58 5.35 10.90 0.32
CA GLU A 58 6.77 10.72 0.06
C GLU A 58 7.41 9.73 1.03
N ASP A 59 7.10 9.86 2.32
CA ASP A 59 7.60 8.95 3.36
C ASP A 59 7.10 7.51 3.16
N LEU A 60 5.83 7.33 2.82
CA LEU A 60 5.24 6.00 2.54
C LEU A 60 5.87 5.35 1.30
N ILE A 61 6.10 6.11 0.23
CA ILE A 61 6.78 5.64 -0.98
C ILE A 61 8.24 5.31 -0.69
N GLN A 62 8.90 6.08 0.16
CA GLN A 62 10.27 5.77 0.56
C GLN A 62 10.30 4.50 1.40
N PHE A 63 9.36 4.32 2.33
CA PHE A 63 9.22 3.11 3.14
C PHE A 63 9.01 1.86 2.26
N GLU A 64 8.09 1.91 1.28
CA GLU A 64 7.87 0.84 0.29
C GLU A 64 9.17 0.39 -0.38
N LYS A 65 10.07 1.33 -0.72
CA LYS A 65 11.33 1.03 -1.41
C LYS A 65 12.35 0.31 -0.53
N VAL A 66 12.34 0.58 0.77
CA VAL A 66 13.41 0.15 1.69
C VAL A 66 13.00 -0.94 2.68
N VAL A 67 11.70 -1.11 2.95
CA VAL A 67 11.22 -2.06 3.97
C VAL A 67 11.63 -3.49 3.65
N CYS A 68 12.20 -4.21 4.61
CA CYS A 68 12.71 -5.55 4.37
C CYS A 68 11.58 -6.55 4.26
N SER A 69 10.66 -6.54 5.22
CA SER A 69 9.47 -7.38 5.16
C SER A 69 8.47 -6.76 4.18
N LEU A 70 8.14 -7.51 3.13
CA LEU A 70 7.12 -7.07 2.18
C LEU A 70 5.70 -7.23 2.75
N ASP A 71 5.53 -7.90 3.90
CA ASP A 71 4.22 -8.04 4.55
C ASP A 71 3.61 -6.72 5.01
N PHE A 72 4.43 -5.67 5.21
CA PHE A 72 3.88 -4.33 5.45
C PHE A 72 2.99 -3.85 4.29
N MET A 73 3.23 -4.32 3.06
CA MET A 73 2.50 -3.81 1.88
C MET A 73 1.04 -4.27 1.82
N TYR A 74 0.65 -5.31 2.56
CA TYR A 74 -0.77 -5.71 2.67
C TYR A 74 -1.64 -4.55 3.18
N VAL A 75 -1.08 -3.72 4.07
CA VAL A 75 -1.78 -2.56 4.61
C VAL A 75 -1.36 -1.26 3.90
N PHE A 76 -0.06 -1.09 3.65
CA PHE A 76 0.48 0.19 3.20
C PHE A 76 0.12 0.58 1.78
N TYR A 77 -0.21 -0.38 0.90
CA TYR A 77 -0.73 -0.02 -0.43
C TYR A 77 -2.07 0.75 -0.32
N GLY A 78 -2.94 0.42 0.63
CA GLY A 78 -4.15 1.19 0.89
C GLY A 78 -3.84 2.62 1.34
N TYR A 79 -2.86 2.79 2.22
CA TYR A 79 -2.43 4.11 2.72
C TYR A 79 -1.84 4.97 1.60
N ILE A 80 -0.94 4.39 0.80
CA ILE A 80 -0.34 5.08 -0.35
C ILE A 80 -1.41 5.46 -1.37
N GLY A 81 -2.35 4.57 -1.67
CA GLY A 81 -3.45 4.84 -2.59
C GLY A 81 -4.33 6.00 -2.12
N ARG A 82 -4.68 6.03 -0.82
CA ARG A 82 -5.41 7.13 -0.20
C ARG A 82 -4.65 8.44 -0.27
N MET A 83 -3.34 8.45 -0.01
CA MET A 83 -2.53 9.65 -0.09
C MET A 83 -2.38 10.15 -1.52
N PHE A 84 -2.27 9.27 -2.53
CA PHE A 84 -2.32 9.68 -3.93
C PHE A 84 -3.66 10.32 -4.30
N LEU A 85 -4.78 9.79 -3.80
CA LEU A 85 -6.09 10.40 -4.01
C LEU A 85 -6.12 11.82 -3.42
N GLN A 86 -5.71 11.96 -2.16
CA GLN A 86 -5.78 13.24 -1.46
C GLN A 86 -4.76 14.28 -1.96
N THR A 87 -3.74 13.84 -2.71
CA THR A 87 -2.75 14.73 -3.36
C THR A 87 -3.03 14.94 -4.85
N GLY A 88 -4.21 14.53 -5.34
CA GLY A 88 -4.67 14.85 -6.69
C GLY A 88 -4.13 13.94 -7.80
N ASN A 89 -3.69 12.72 -7.48
CA ASN A 89 -3.25 11.72 -8.47
C ASN A 89 -4.14 10.46 -8.46
N PRO A 90 -5.36 10.54 -9.02
CA PRO A 90 -6.32 9.44 -8.96
C PRO A 90 -5.86 8.20 -9.74
N GLU A 91 -5.09 8.36 -10.82
CA GLU A 91 -4.58 7.23 -11.59
C GLU A 91 -3.61 6.38 -10.75
N LYS A 92 -2.68 7.01 -10.02
CA LYS A 92 -1.81 6.27 -9.09
C LYS A 92 -2.59 5.75 -7.89
N ALA A 93 -3.60 6.48 -7.40
CA ALA A 93 -4.47 5.99 -6.34
C ALA A 93 -5.13 4.65 -6.72
N VAL A 94 -5.64 4.53 -7.95
CA VAL A 94 -6.20 3.28 -8.49
C VAL A 94 -5.14 2.17 -8.53
N ILE A 95 -3.93 2.46 -9.00
CA ILE A 95 -2.83 1.47 -9.09
C ILE A 95 -2.55 0.82 -7.73
N TYR A 96 -2.46 1.63 -6.67
CA TYR A 96 -2.22 1.15 -5.31
C TYR A 96 -3.47 0.52 -4.68
N GLY A 97 -4.66 1.08 -4.90
CA GLY A 97 -5.92 0.51 -4.40
C GLY A 97 -6.19 -0.89 -4.96
N LEU A 98 -5.96 -1.10 -6.26
CA LEU A 98 -6.08 -2.43 -6.87
C LEU A 98 -5.01 -3.40 -6.35
N ALA A 99 -3.79 -2.93 -6.10
CA ALA A 99 -2.75 -3.76 -5.51
C ALA A 99 -3.11 -4.20 -4.09
N ALA A 100 -3.65 -3.30 -3.26
CA ALA A 100 -4.16 -3.62 -1.93
C ALA A 100 -5.28 -4.66 -1.99
N LEU A 101 -6.29 -4.42 -2.85
CA LEU A 101 -7.41 -5.34 -3.04
C LEU A 101 -6.94 -6.75 -3.40
N GLU A 102 -6.06 -6.88 -4.40
CA GLU A 102 -5.55 -8.18 -4.83
C GLU A 102 -4.72 -8.89 -3.76
N LEU A 103 -3.88 -8.17 -3.01
CA LEU A 103 -3.10 -8.77 -1.93
C LEU A 103 -4.01 -9.28 -0.81
N CYS A 104 -4.91 -8.44 -0.30
CA CYS A 104 -5.82 -8.83 0.78
C CYS A 104 -6.74 -9.97 0.36
N SER A 105 -7.24 -9.97 -0.89
CA SER A 105 -8.03 -11.09 -1.41
C SER A 105 -7.24 -12.40 -1.44
N LYS A 106 -5.96 -12.40 -1.84
CA LYS A 106 -5.12 -13.61 -1.88
C LYS A 106 -4.94 -14.27 -0.51
N VAL A 107 -4.95 -13.49 0.56
CA VAL A 107 -4.76 -13.98 1.93
C VAL A 107 -6.07 -14.06 2.73
N ASN A 108 -7.22 -13.84 2.09
CA ASN A 108 -8.54 -13.80 2.72
C ASN A 108 -8.63 -12.79 3.89
N ASP A 109 -7.95 -11.66 3.78
CA ASP A 109 -8.09 -10.54 4.71
C ASP A 109 -9.34 -9.73 4.36
N TYR A 110 -10.47 -10.11 4.96
CA TYR A 110 -11.78 -9.51 4.69
C TYR A 110 -11.83 -8.02 5.01
N GLU A 111 -11.20 -7.58 6.10
CA GLU A 111 -11.16 -6.16 6.48
C GLU A 111 -10.28 -5.36 5.51
N GLY A 112 -9.13 -5.92 5.10
CA GLY A 112 -8.29 -5.32 4.07
C GLY A 112 -8.98 -5.22 2.71
N VAL A 113 -9.73 -6.25 2.29
CA VAL A 113 -10.55 -6.22 1.07
C VAL A 113 -11.59 -5.12 1.15
N LYS A 114 -12.34 -5.05 2.27
CA LYS A 114 -13.34 -4.01 2.51
C LYS A 114 -12.74 -2.61 2.46
N ALA A 115 -11.59 -2.40 3.12
CA ALA A 115 -10.89 -1.13 3.12
C ALA A 115 -10.42 -0.73 1.71
N ALA A 116 -9.89 -1.67 0.92
CA ALA A 116 -9.45 -1.43 -0.45
C ALA A 116 -10.64 -1.12 -1.38
N GLN A 117 -11.77 -1.82 -1.23
CA GLN A 117 -13.00 -1.51 -1.97
C GLN A 117 -13.55 -0.13 -1.61
N ASN A 118 -13.59 0.24 -0.34
CA ASN A 118 -13.97 1.59 0.09
C ASN A 118 -13.03 2.66 -0.51
N LEU A 119 -11.72 2.40 -0.58
CA LEU A 119 -10.78 3.30 -1.27
C LEU A 119 -11.11 3.44 -2.77
N LEU A 120 -11.38 2.33 -3.48
CA LEU A 120 -11.74 2.38 -4.90
C LEU A 120 -13.09 3.08 -5.14
N CYS A 121 -14.04 2.92 -4.21
CA CYS A 121 -15.28 3.70 -4.18
C CYS A 121 -14.98 5.20 -4.08
N ASP A 122 -14.19 5.62 -3.09
CA ASP A 122 -13.85 7.02 -2.88
C ASP A 122 -13.11 7.62 -4.06
N ILE A 123 -12.19 6.87 -4.68
CA ILE A 123 -11.50 7.30 -5.89
C ILE A 123 -12.52 7.55 -7.02
N ALA A 124 -13.48 6.64 -7.21
CA ALA A 124 -14.49 6.81 -8.26
C ALA A 124 -15.42 8.00 -7.98
N ILE A 125 -15.91 8.15 -6.74
CA ILE A 125 -16.80 9.26 -6.36
C ILE A 125 -16.07 10.60 -6.48
N ALA A 126 -14.84 10.72 -5.97
CA ALA A 126 -14.04 11.94 -6.05
C ALA A 126 -13.65 12.33 -7.48
N ASN A 127 -13.89 11.46 -8.46
CA ASN A 127 -13.60 11.70 -9.87
C ASN A 127 -14.86 11.62 -10.73
N ASP A 128 -16.03 12.01 -10.21
CA ASP A 128 -17.30 12.07 -10.94
C ASP A 128 -17.67 10.76 -11.67
N ALA A 129 -17.44 9.63 -11.02
CA ALA A 129 -17.81 8.31 -11.52
C ALA A 129 -18.66 7.57 -10.49
N ALA A 130 -19.68 8.24 -9.95
CA ALA A 130 -20.42 7.74 -8.81
C ALA A 130 -21.05 6.35 -9.00
N LEU A 131 -21.55 6.02 -10.20
CA LEU A 131 -22.11 4.68 -10.46
C LEU A 131 -21.03 3.59 -10.36
N VAL A 132 -19.79 3.90 -10.71
CA VAL A 132 -18.65 2.99 -10.51
C VAL A 132 -18.32 2.87 -9.02
N GLY A 133 -18.39 3.98 -8.29
CA GLY A 133 -18.19 4.00 -6.84
C GLY A 133 -19.20 3.12 -6.11
N VAL A 134 -20.49 3.21 -6.50
CA VAL A 134 -21.58 2.39 -5.96
C VAL A 134 -21.31 0.90 -6.09
N GLU A 135 -20.72 0.44 -7.20
CA GLU A 135 -20.34 -0.96 -7.38
C GLU A 135 -19.39 -1.42 -6.26
N TYR A 136 -18.33 -0.66 -6.00
CA TYR A 136 -17.37 -0.97 -4.92
C TYR A 136 -17.97 -0.78 -3.53
N PHE A 137 -18.82 0.22 -3.33
CA PHE A 137 -19.46 0.46 -2.04
C PHE A 137 -20.34 -0.71 -1.61
N LYS A 138 -21.13 -1.27 -2.54
CA LYS A 138 -22.01 -2.41 -2.26
C LYS A 138 -21.23 -3.67 -1.90
N GLU A 139 -20.09 -3.89 -2.56
CA GLU A 139 -19.20 -5.00 -2.23
C GLU A 139 -18.57 -4.82 -0.83
N ALA A 140 -18.15 -3.59 -0.49
CA ALA A 140 -17.53 -3.30 0.81
C ALA A 140 -18.53 -3.28 1.97
N ASN A 141 -19.77 -2.87 1.71
CA ASN A 141 -20.80 -2.59 2.71
C ASN A 141 -22.13 -3.24 2.32
N PRO A 142 -22.22 -4.58 2.27
CA PRO A 142 -23.43 -5.29 1.82
C PRO A 142 -24.66 -5.05 2.71
N SER A 143 -24.46 -4.62 3.96
CA SER A 143 -25.56 -4.24 4.85
C SER A 143 -26.09 -2.82 4.60
N LEU A 144 -25.43 -2.03 3.74
CA LEU A 144 -25.75 -0.61 3.48
C LEU A 144 -26.17 -0.38 2.02
N ILE A 145 -26.80 -1.36 1.38
CA ILE A 145 -27.12 -1.31 -0.06
C ILE A 145 -28.15 -0.21 -0.36
N GLU A 146 -29.08 0.06 0.56
CA GLU A 146 -30.11 1.10 0.40
C GLU A 146 -29.47 2.49 0.46
N GLU A 147 -28.48 2.68 1.34
CA GLU A 147 -27.70 3.91 1.46
C GLU A 147 -26.87 4.19 0.20
N ALA A 148 -26.60 3.17 -0.61
CA ALA A 148 -25.91 3.34 -1.89
C ALA A 148 -26.74 4.11 -2.93
N GLU A 149 -28.06 4.24 -2.75
CA GLU A 149 -28.92 5.04 -3.61
C GLU A 149 -28.52 6.52 -3.60
N PHE A 150 -28.06 7.04 -2.45
CA PHE A 150 -27.56 8.41 -2.34
C PHE A 150 -26.45 8.68 -3.35
N PHE A 151 -25.46 7.79 -3.45
CA PHE A 151 -24.35 7.94 -4.39
C PHE A 151 -24.80 7.88 -5.84
N SER A 152 -25.89 7.19 -6.16
CA SER A 152 -26.40 7.11 -7.53
C SER A 152 -26.92 8.46 -8.06
N SER A 153 -27.20 9.41 -7.16
CA SER A 153 -27.58 10.78 -7.50
C SER A 153 -26.37 11.71 -7.76
N LEU A 154 -25.16 11.28 -7.42
CA LEU A 154 -23.94 12.08 -7.58
C LEU A 154 -23.45 12.12 -9.04
N PRO A 155 -22.57 13.08 -9.40
CA PRO A 155 -21.99 13.18 -10.74
C PRO A 155 -21.38 11.87 -11.25
N ASN A 156 -21.65 11.56 -12.52
CA ASN A 156 -21.16 10.34 -13.18
C ASN A 156 -20.52 10.60 -14.56
N HIS A 157 -20.11 11.85 -14.80
CA HIS A 157 -19.57 12.31 -16.08
C HIS A 157 -18.29 11.57 -16.51
N ASN A 158 -17.47 11.11 -15.56
CA ASN A 158 -16.16 10.53 -15.85
C ASN A 158 -16.09 9.00 -15.73
N SER A 159 -17.25 8.33 -15.65
CA SER A 159 -17.34 6.89 -15.45
C SER A 159 -16.51 6.07 -16.45
N MET A 160 -16.44 6.49 -17.72
CA MET A 160 -15.63 5.82 -18.74
C MET A 160 -14.12 5.88 -18.44
N GLN A 161 -13.60 7.04 -18.03
CA GLN A 161 -12.18 7.19 -17.73
C GLN A 161 -11.79 6.41 -16.47
N VAL A 162 -12.60 6.50 -15.42
CA VAL A 162 -12.37 5.77 -14.18
C VAL A 162 -12.41 4.26 -14.42
N ARG A 163 -13.39 3.75 -15.19
CA ARG A 163 -13.41 2.34 -15.61
C ARG A 163 -12.18 1.95 -16.42
N LYS A 164 -11.66 2.85 -17.27
CA LYS A 164 -10.40 2.61 -18.00
C LYS A 164 -9.23 2.45 -17.04
N TRP A 165 -9.12 3.25 -15.98
CA TRP A 165 -8.08 3.10 -14.96
C TRP A 165 -8.21 1.77 -14.21
N LEU A 166 -9.42 1.44 -13.75
CA LEU A 166 -9.69 0.23 -12.97
C LEU A 166 -9.41 -1.07 -13.73
N LYS A 167 -9.56 -1.06 -15.06
CA LYS A 167 -9.24 -2.19 -15.93
C LYS A 167 -7.74 -2.38 -16.20
N ARG A 168 -6.89 -1.44 -15.79
CA ARG A 168 -5.44 -1.55 -16.04
C ARG A 168 -4.82 -2.61 -15.13
N LYS A 169 -3.91 -3.39 -15.72
CA LYS A 169 -3.09 -4.38 -15.00
C LYS A 169 -1.86 -3.76 -14.30
N SER A 170 -1.69 -2.45 -14.38
CA SER A 170 -0.56 -1.75 -13.75
C SER A 170 -0.65 -1.81 -12.23
N ARG A 171 0.43 -2.24 -11.58
CA ARG A 171 0.58 -2.31 -10.12
C ARG A 171 1.88 -1.59 -9.70
N PRO A 172 2.06 -1.26 -8.40
CA PRO A 172 3.34 -0.76 -7.90
C PRO A 172 4.49 -1.71 -8.24
N ALA A 173 5.70 -1.17 -8.43
CA ALA A 173 6.84 -1.96 -8.92
C ALA A 173 7.25 -3.12 -7.99
N THR A 174 6.93 -2.99 -6.71
CA THR A 174 7.11 -3.97 -5.64
C THR A 174 6.07 -5.09 -5.66
N TYR A 175 4.91 -4.88 -6.27
CA TYR A 175 3.82 -5.87 -6.33
C TYR A 175 4.23 -7.17 -7.03
N LYS A 176 5.12 -7.11 -8.03
CA LYS A 176 5.61 -8.30 -8.75
C LYS A 176 6.26 -9.34 -7.84
N TYR A 177 6.74 -8.95 -6.66
CA TYR A 177 7.35 -9.87 -5.70
C TYR A 177 6.31 -10.74 -4.98
N PHE A 178 5.02 -10.41 -5.05
CA PHE A 178 3.91 -11.19 -4.49
C PHE A 178 3.30 -12.17 -5.51
N GLU A 179 3.89 -12.29 -6.71
CA GLU A 179 3.46 -13.26 -7.71
C GLU A 179 3.96 -14.68 -7.39
N ALA A 180 5.09 -14.80 -6.68
CA ALA A 180 5.68 -16.06 -6.25
C ALA A 180 6.35 -15.93 -4.87
N PRO A 181 6.15 -16.88 -3.93
CA PRO A 181 6.78 -16.85 -2.61
C PRO A 181 8.31 -16.74 -2.65
N GLU A 182 8.96 -17.41 -3.59
CA GLU A 182 10.42 -17.37 -3.75
C GLU A 182 10.89 -15.99 -4.23
N ALA A 183 10.10 -15.32 -5.08
CA ALA A 183 10.41 -13.96 -5.52
C ALA A 183 10.30 -12.96 -4.37
N LYS A 184 9.31 -13.14 -3.48
CA LYS A 184 9.16 -12.38 -2.24
C LYS A 184 10.39 -12.57 -1.35
N GLN A 185 10.68 -13.81 -0.95
CA GLN A 185 11.80 -14.14 -0.06
C GLN A 185 13.14 -13.62 -0.60
N LYS A 186 13.36 -13.76 -1.92
CA LYS A 186 14.56 -13.24 -2.58
C LYS A 186 14.69 -11.73 -2.45
N GLU A 187 13.60 -10.99 -2.66
CA GLU A 187 13.59 -9.54 -2.52
C GLU A 187 13.83 -9.11 -1.07
N GLU A 188 13.19 -9.77 -0.11
CA GLU A 188 13.39 -9.49 1.33
C GLU A 188 14.84 -9.70 1.74
N ALA A 189 15.49 -10.77 1.26
CA ALA A 189 16.91 -11.02 1.47
C ALA A 189 17.81 -9.95 0.83
N ILE A 190 17.48 -9.49 -0.39
CA ILE A 190 18.20 -8.40 -1.05
C ILE A 190 18.12 -7.12 -0.19
N ARG A 191 16.92 -6.75 0.27
CA ARG A 191 16.72 -5.55 1.10
C ARG A 191 17.40 -5.66 2.45
N PHE A 192 17.36 -6.85 3.07
CA PHE A 192 18.10 -7.11 4.30
C PHE A 192 19.60 -6.83 4.11
N LEU A 193 20.23 -7.37 3.06
CA LEU A 193 21.65 -7.11 2.79
C LEU A 193 21.94 -5.64 2.49
N MET A 194 21.03 -4.95 1.80
CA MET A 194 21.16 -3.51 1.56
C MET A 194 21.21 -2.72 2.87
N ILE A 195 20.39 -3.07 3.86
CA ILE A 195 20.37 -2.37 5.16
C ILE A 195 21.53 -2.85 6.06
N ALA A 196 21.65 -4.16 6.27
CA ALA A 196 22.58 -4.74 7.22
C ALA A 196 24.06 -4.49 6.85
N GLN A 197 24.37 -4.43 5.56
CA GLN A 197 25.74 -4.32 5.05
C GLN A 197 25.98 -3.04 4.24
N ASN A 198 24.99 -2.14 4.18
CA ASN A 198 25.03 -0.93 3.34
C ASN A 198 25.38 -1.22 1.87
N TYR A 199 24.92 -2.38 1.36
CA TYR A 199 25.18 -2.78 -0.02
C TYR A 199 24.28 -2.03 -0.99
N THR A 200 24.82 -1.73 -2.17
CA THR A 200 23.97 -1.36 -3.30
C THR A 200 23.06 -2.54 -3.65
N ARG A 201 21.88 -2.26 -4.22
CA ARG A 201 20.96 -3.30 -4.70
C ARG A 201 21.63 -4.27 -5.68
N ALA A 202 22.50 -3.78 -6.56
CA ALA A 202 23.23 -4.61 -7.51
C ALA A 202 24.20 -5.57 -6.79
N THR A 203 24.89 -5.10 -5.77
CA THR A 203 25.77 -5.92 -4.93
C THR A 203 24.97 -6.97 -4.17
N ALA A 204 23.91 -6.57 -3.46
CA ALA A 204 23.04 -7.48 -2.71
C ALA A 204 22.42 -8.57 -3.60
N SER A 205 21.97 -8.20 -4.81
CA SER A 205 21.40 -9.15 -5.78
C SER A 205 22.38 -10.23 -6.22
N LYS A 206 23.68 -9.90 -6.36
CA LYS A 206 24.73 -10.88 -6.69
C LYS A 206 24.90 -11.91 -5.57
N TYR A 207 24.89 -11.46 -4.32
CA TYR A 207 25.01 -12.36 -3.17
C TYR A 207 23.83 -13.33 -3.10
N VAL A 208 22.60 -12.82 -3.19
CA VAL A 208 21.40 -13.68 -3.11
C VAL A 208 21.28 -14.61 -4.32
N GLY A 209 21.68 -14.17 -5.52
CA GLY A 209 21.63 -14.99 -6.74
C GLY A 209 22.59 -16.18 -6.77
N ASN A 210 23.63 -16.17 -5.92
CA ASN A 210 24.63 -17.22 -5.84
C ASN A 210 24.25 -18.36 -4.88
N PHE A 211 23.21 -18.19 -4.06
CA PHE A 211 22.62 -19.26 -3.26
C PHE A 211 21.53 -19.95 -4.08
N LYS A 212 21.88 -21.08 -4.70
CA LYS A 212 20.93 -22.03 -5.32
C LYS A 212 20.93 -23.33 -4.54
#